data_AF-A0A9E5QH20-F1
#
_entry.id   AF-A0A9E5QH20-F1
#
_cell.length_a   1.000
_cell.length_b   1.000
_cell.length_c   1.000
_cell.angle_alpha   90.00
_cell.angle_beta   90.00
_cell.angle_gamma   90.00
#
_symmetry.space_group_name_H-M   'P 1'
#
loop_
_entity.id
_entity.type
_entity.pdbx_description
1 polymer ?
#
loop_
_entity_poly.entity_id
_entity_poly.type
_entity_poly.pdbx_seq_one_letter_code
_entity_poly.pdbx_strand_id
1 'polypeptide(L)'
;ALLDPLMTVSMPPKLTASTGFDALIHGIEAYYHRYKMPQTDLYAISAIKRIFKYLGRAIANGRDIEAREQMLLGAMEAGFAMNTGCALIHSSGLQLTSKFGLSHGETLAIM
;
A
#
# COMPACT_ATOMS: atom_id res chain seq x y z
N ALA A 1 4.20 -7.55 14.72
CA ALA A 1 4.62 -6.18 14.36
C ALA A 1 4.04 -5.21 15.38
N LEU A 2 4.71 -4.09 15.66
CA LEU A 2 4.15 -2.96 16.42
C LEU A 2 3.81 -1.86 15.42
N LEU A 3 2.55 -1.40 15.41
CA LEU A 3 2.08 -0.32 14.55
C LEU A 3 1.85 0.93 15.40
N ASP A 4 2.79 1.88 15.35
CA ASP A 4 2.67 3.17 16.00
C ASP A 4 2.50 4.29 14.95
N PRO A 5 1.30 4.90 14.82
CA PRO A 5 1.06 5.95 13.83
C PRO A 5 1.92 7.21 14.07
N LEU A 6 2.35 7.48 15.31
CA LEU A 6 3.19 8.63 15.63
C LEU A 6 4.56 8.54 14.97
N MET A 7 5.05 7.34 14.69
CA MET A 7 6.32 7.12 13.98
C MET A 7 6.23 7.46 12.49
N THR A 8 5.04 7.76 11.96
CA THR A 8 4.82 8.05 10.53
C THR A 8 4.45 9.50 10.24
N VAL A 9 4.17 10.33 11.26
CA VAL A 9 3.66 11.70 11.07
C VAL A 9 4.67 12.63 10.38
N SER A 10 5.97 12.30 10.47
CA SER A 10 7.07 13.03 9.83
C SER A 10 7.23 12.73 8.35
N MET A 11 6.54 11.71 7.81
CA MET A 11 6.61 11.36 6.40
C MET A 11 6.08 12.51 5.52
N PRO A 12 6.87 13.01 4.55
CA PRO A 12 6.39 14.00 3.60
C PRO A 12 5.17 13.51 2.80
N PRO A 13 4.30 14.41 2.30
CA PRO A 13 3.12 14.03 1.52
C PRO A 13 3.45 13.14 0.31
N LYS A 14 4.54 13.46 -0.40
CA LYS A 14 5.01 12.69 -1.56
C LYS A 14 5.38 11.25 -1.19
N LEU A 15 6.10 11.06 -0.08
CA LEU A 15 6.47 9.73 0.39
C LEU A 15 5.24 8.96 0.88
N THR A 16 4.34 9.63 1.60
CA THR A 16 3.06 9.06 2.06
C THR A 16 2.21 8.57 0.89
N ALA A 17 2.14 9.34 -0.19
CA ALA A 17 1.47 8.93 -1.42
C ALA A 17 2.13 7.69 -2.03
N SER A 18 3.46 7.74 -2.25
CA SER A 18 4.21 6.63 -2.86
C SER A 18 4.00 5.31 -2.09
N THR A 19 4.27 5.28 -0.79
CA THR A 19 4.10 4.05 0.02
C THR A 19 2.63 3.64 0.19
N GLY A 20 1.71 4.60 0.14
CA GLY A 20 0.28 4.31 0.22
C GLY A 20 -0.24 3.62 -1.04
N PHE A 21 0.21 4.06 -2.23
CA PHE A 21 -0.09 3.39 -3.49
C PHE A 21 0.56 2.01 -3.56
N ASP A 22 1.81 1.87 -3.13
CA ASP A 22 2.48 0.57 -3.02
C ASP A 22 1.62 -0.45 -2.22
N ALA A 23 1.20 -0.07 -1.01
CA ALA A 23 0.30 -0.88 -0.19
C ALA A 23 -1.06 -1.16 -0.83
N LEU A 24 -1.62 -0.20 -1.58
CA LEU A 24 -2.88 -0.39 -2.29
C LEU A 24 -2.72 -1.43 -3.41
N ILE A 25 -1.66 -1.33 -4.20
CA ILE A 25 -1.38 -2.25 -5.29
C ILE A 25 -1.11 -3.66 -4.74
N HIS A 26 -0.40 -3.81 -3.61
CA HIS A 26 -0.28 -5.09 -2.92
C HIS A 26 -1.65 -5.76 -2.67
N GLY A 27 -2.61 -5.00 -2.13
CA GLY A 27 -3.97 -5.50 -1.88
C GLY A 27 -4.71 -5.86 -3.16
N ILE A 28 -4.62 -5.03 -4.21
CA ILE A 28 -5.29 -5.28 -5.50
C ILE A 28 -4.71 -6.53 -6.17
N GLU A 29 -3.39 -6.64 -6.25
CA GLU A 29 -2.72 -7.79 -6.86
C GLU A 29 -3.03 -9.09 -6.11
N ALA A 30 -3.02 -9.06 -4.78
CA ALA A 30 -3.39 -10.21 -3.97
C ALA A 30 -4.83 -10.67 -4.23
N TYR A 31 -5.77 -9.74 -4.43
CA TYR A 31 -7.19 -10.04 -4.63
C TYR A 31 -7.50 -10.76 -5.95
N TYR A 32 -6.74 -10.48 -7.01
CA TYR A 32 -6.86 -11.20 -8.29
C TYR A 32 -5.82 -12.31 -8.48
N HIS A 33 -4.94 -12.54 -7.49
CA HIS A 33 -3.83 -13.47 -7.63
C HIS A 33 -4.29 -14.92 -7.88
N ARG A 34 -3.54 -15.66 -8.71
CA ARG A 34 -3.82 -17.07 -9.02
C ARG A 34 -3.86 -17.98 -7.78
N TYR A 35 -3.07 -17.64 -6.76
CA TYR A 35 -2.92 -18.41 -5.52
C TYR A 35 -3.68 -17.81 -4.34
N LYS A 36 -4.69 -16.97 -4.59
CA LYS A 36 -5.49 -16.40 -3.52
C LYS A 36 -6.26 -17.47 -2.75
N MET A 37 -6.42 -17.22 -1.46
CA MET A 37 -7.19 -18.04 -0.53
C MET A 37 -8.26 -17.16 0.14
N PRO A 38 -9.34 -17.73 0.70
CA PRO A 38 -10.37 -16.95 1.38
C PRO A 38 -9.79 -15.97 2.44
N GLN A 39 -8.74 -16.37 3.14
CA GLN A 39 -8.06 -15.54 4.13
C GLN A 39 -7.33 -14.34 3.50
N THR A 40 -6.65 -14.53 2.37
CA THR A 40 -5.95 -13.42 1.69
C THR A 40 -6.94 -12.44 1.08
N ASP A 41 -8.09 -12.92 0.59
CA ASP A 41 -9.18 -12.06 0.09
C ASP A 41 -9.75 -11.16 1.21
N LEU A 42 -9.93 -11.68 2.43
CA LEU A 42 -10.38 -10.89 3.58
C LEU A 42 -9.43 -9.72 3.86
N TYR A 43 -8.13 -10.00 3.91
CA TYR A 43 -7.12 -8.97 4.14
C TYR A 43 -6.99 -8.00 2.98
N ALA A 44 -7.02 -8.48 1.74
CA ALA A 44 -6.95 -7.65 0.53
C ALA A 44 -8.11 -6.65 0.48
N ILE A 45 -9.35 -7.12 0.65
CA ILE A 45 -10.54 -6.26 0.61
C ILE A 45 -10.50 -5.23 1.74
N SER A 46 -10.09 -5.64 2.95
CA SER A 46 -9.96 -4.73 4.09
C SER A 46 -8.91 -3.65 3.82
N ALA A 47 -7.72 -4.04 3.36
CA ALA A 47 -6.63 -3.14 3.03
C ALA A 47 -7.04 -2.13 1.95
N ILE A 48 -7.64 -2.58 0.85
CA ILE A 48 -8.11 -1.72 -0.24
C ILE A 48 -9.11 -0.69 0.29
N LYS A 49 -10.12 -1.11 1.07
CA LYS A 49 -11.14 -0.21 1.61
C LYS A 49 -10.54 0.84 2.55
N ARG A 50 -9.63 0.45 3.44
CA ARG A 50 -8.95 1.37 4.35
C ARG A 50 -8.08 2.36 3.60
N ILE A 51 -7.18 1.87 2.76
CA ILE A 51 -6.22 2.71 2.04
C ILE A 51 -6.96 3.69 1.13
N PHE A 52 -7.97 3.24 0.38
CA PHE A 52 -8.75 4.12 -0.49
C PHE A 52 -9.46 5.24 0.29
N LYS A 53 -9.98 4.93 1.49
CA LYS A 53 -10.67 5.92 2.34
C LYS A 53 -9.72 6.91 3.02
N TYR A 54 -8.52 6.48 3.41
CA TYR A 54 -7.67 7.25 4.32
C TYR A 54 -6.39 7.82 3.69
N LEU A 55 -5.94 7.32 2.53
CA LEU A 55 -4.71 7.79 1.89
C LEU A 55 -4.76 9.28 1.55
N GLY A 56 -5.86 9.74 0.94
CA GLY A 56 -6.02 11.17 0.61
C GLY A 56 -5.96 12.07 1.84
N ARG A 57 -6.55 11.63 2.97
CA ARG A 57 -6.47 12.34 4.26
C ARG A 57 -5.04 12.41 4.80
N ALA A 58 -4.32 11.28 4.79
CA ALA A 58 -2.94 11.20 5.26
C ALA A 58 -1.97 12.02 4.40
N ILE A 59 -2.24 12.15 3.09
CA ILE A 59 -1.47 13.02 2.18
C ILE A 59 -1.76 14.50 2.46
N ALA A 60 -3.05 14.87 2.55
CA ALA A 60 -3.46 16.26 2.76
C ALA A 60 -3.07 16.79 4.14
N ASN A 61 -3.14 15.94 5.17
CA ASN A 61 -2.75 16.26 6.53
C ASN A 61 -1.98 15.10 7.17
N GLY A 62 -0.66 15.15 7.11
CA GLY A 62 0.21 14.13 7.69
C GLY A 62 0.13 13.99 9.22
N ARG A 63 -0.54 14.91 9.92
CA ARG A 63 -0.81 14.86 11.37
C ARG A 63 -2.20 14.33 11.72
N ASP A 64 -3.00 13.94 10.73
CA ASP A 64 -4.26 13.21 10.95
C ASP A 64 -3.93 11.80 11.48
N ILE A 65 -3.96 11.64 12.81
CA ILE A 65 -3.54 10.39 13.47
C ILE A 65 -4.45 9.23 13.11
N GLU A 66 -5.76 9.45 12.96
CA GLU A 66 -6.70 8.41 12.51
C GLU A 66 -6.31 7.94 11.11
N ALA A 67 -6.03 8.86 10.19
CA ALA A 67 -5.62 8.49 8.84
C ALA A 67 -4.27 7.74 8.82
N ARG A 68 -3.30 8.16 9.64
CA ARG A 68 -2.01 7.44 9.79
C ARG A 68 -2.19 6.04 10.34
N GLU A 69 -3.02 5.87 11.37
CA GLU A 69 -3.33 4.56 11.95
C GLU A 69 -4.01 3.65 10.93
N GLN A 70 -5.01 4.15 10.22
CA GLN A 70 -5.73 3.37 9.21
C GLN A 70 -4.84 3.02 8.01
N MET A 71 -3.90 3.90 7.63
CA MET A 71 -2.88 3.59 6.63
C MET A 71 -1.91 2.50 7.09
N LEU A 72 -1.46 2.53 8.35
CA LEU A 72 -0.61 1.46 8.91
C LEU A 72 -1.33 0.12 8.97
N LEU A 73 -2.59 0.11 9.42
CA LEU A 73 -3.43 -1.10 9.43
C LEU A 73 -3.66 -1.61 8.01
N GLY A 74 -3.99 -0.73 7.07
CA GLY A 74 -4.16 -1.08 5.66
C GLY A 74 -2.90 -1.67 5.04
N ALA A 75 -1.73 -1.07 5.31
CA ALA A 75 -0.44 -1.60 4.83
C ALA A 75 -0.10 -2.96 5.45
N MET A 76 -0.37 -3.16 6.74
CA MET A 76 -0.20 -4.46 7.39
C MET A 76 -1.13 -5.52 6.79
N GLU A 77 -2.41 -5.20 6.62
CA GLU A 77 -3.40 -6.09 5.99
C GLU A 77 -2.99 -6.43 4.54
N ALA A 78 -2.52 -5.45 3.77
CA ALA A 78 -1.98 -5.69 2.44
C ALA A 78 -0.77 -6.66 2.49
N GLY A 79 0.14 -6.49 3.46
CA GLY A 79 1.25 -7.40 3.68
C GLY A 79 0.82 -8.83 4.01
N PHE A 80 -0.26 -9.02 4.78
CA PHE A 80 -0.84 -10.36 4.99
C PHE A 80 -1.49 -10.93 3.71
N ALA A 81 -2.13 -10.08 2.91
CA ALA A 81 -2.71 -10.48 1.63
C ALA A 81 -1.63 -10.98 0.65
N MET A 82 -0.44 -10.38 0.66
CA MET A 82 0.72 -10.78 -0.15
C MET A 82 1.27 -12.18 0.12
N ASN A 83 0.72 -12.94 1.07
CA ASN A 83 1.03 -14.37 1.18
C ASN A 83 0.65 -15.15 -0.11
N THR A 84 -0.08 -14.52 -1.04
CA THR A 84 -0.28 -14.98 -2.42
C THR A 84 0.96 -14.88 -3.32
N GLY A 85 1.91 -14.01 -2.98
CA GLY A 85 2.93 -13.46 -3.90
C GLY A 85 2.46 -12.16 -4.58
N CYS A 86 3.37 -11.53 -5.34
CA CYS A 86 3.05 -10.37 -6.18
C CYS A 86 2.71 -10.80 -7.63
N ALA A 87 2.07 -9.91 -8.38
CA ALA A 87 1.68 -10.16 -9.77
C ALA A 87 2.38 -9.21 -10.77
N LEU A 88 1.71 -8.91 -11.87
CA LEU A 88 2.29 -8.25 -13.04
C LEU A 88 2.84 -6.85 -12.72
N ILE A 89 2.13 -6.04 -11.95
CA ILE A 89 2.48 -4.64 -11.68
C ILE A 89 3.79 -4.58 -10.89
N HIS A 90 3.92 -5.36 -9.81
CA HIS A 90 5.19 -5.40 -9.06
C HIS A 90 6.33 -6.01 -9.88
N SER A 91 6.07 -7.09 -10.62
CA SER A 91 7.12 -7.78 -11.40
C SER A 91 7.70 -6.91 -12.51
N SER A 92 6.88 -6.10 -13.18
CA SER A 92 7.31 -5.20 -14.25
C SER A 92 7.73 -3.82 -13.73
N GLY A 93 7.16 -3.35 -12.63
CA GLY A 93 7.46 -2.06 -12.01
C GLY A 93 8.89 -1.94 -11.49
N LEU A 94 9.52 -3.04 -11.05
CA LEU A 94 10.91 -3.02 -10.58
C LEU A 94 11.89 -2.54 -11.66
N GLN A 95 11.70 -3.02 -12.90
CA GLN A 95 12.54 -2.65 -14.06
C GLN A 95 12.37 -1.16 -14.40
N LEU A 96 11.13 -0.67 -14.34
CA LEU A 96 10.79 0.73 -14.64
C LEU A 96 11.34 1.67 -13.55
N THR A 97 11.21 1.28 -12.28
CA THR A 97 11.78 2.00 -11.13
C THR A 97 13.29 2.22 -11.34
N SER A 98 14.01 1.14 -11.66
CA SER A 98 15.46 1.19 -11.90
C SER A 98 15.85 2.02 -13.12
N LYS A 99 15.04 1.97 -14.20
CA LYS A 99 15.36 2.65 -15.45
C LYS A 99 15.13 4.16 -15.38
N PHE A 100 14.10 4.60 -14.66
CA PHE A 100 13.67 6.00 -14.65
C PHE A 100 13.99 6.74 -13.34
N GLY A 101 14.53 6.07 -12.33
CA GLY A 101 14.89 6.69 -11.05
C GLY A 101 13.70 7.21 -10.25
N LEU A 102 12.50 6.72 -10.55
CA LEU A 102 11.28 7.01 -9.78
C LEU A 102 11.27 6.17 -8.50
N SER A 103 10.48 6.57 -7.49
CA SER A 103 10.26 5.66 -6.35
C SER A 103 9.40 4.46 -6.75
N HIS A 104 9.50 3.37 -5.99
CA HIS A 104 8.78 2.14 -6.28
C HIS A 104 7.26 2.38 -6.38
N GLY A 105 6.66 2.94 -5.32
CA GLY A 105 5.21 3.19 -5.27
C GLY A 105 4.72 4.22 -6.30
N GLU A 106 5.54 5.20 -6.69
CA GLU A 106 5.20 6.09 -7.82
C GLU A 106 5.13 5.34 -9.14
N THR A 107 6.08 4.42 -9.36
CA THR A 107 6.10 3.59 -10.57
C THR A 107 4.87 2.71 -10.63
N LEU A 108 4.54 2.04 -9.52
CA LEU A 108 3.35 1.18 -9.44
C LEU A 108 2.05 1.96 -9.60
N ALA A 109 1.98 3.21 -9.13
CA ALA A 109 0.78 4.06 -9.27
C ALA A 109 0.52 4.53 -10.70
N ILE A 110 1.56 4.62 -11.55
CA ILE A 110 1.45 5.04 -12.95
C ILE A 110 1.00 3.89 -13.86
N MET A 111 1.30 2.65 -13.45
CA MET A 111 1.00 1.43 -14.20
C MET A 111 -0.46 0.97 -14.02
#